data_AF-A0A8J6BLB3-F1
#
_entry.id   AF-A0A8J6BLB3-F1
#
_cell.length_a   1.000
_cell.length_b   1.000
_cell.length_c   1.000
_cell.angle_alpha   90.00
_cell.angle_beta   90.00
_cell.angle_gamma   90.00
#
_symmetry.space_group_name_H-M   'P 1'
#
loop_
_entity.id
_entity.type
_entity.pdbx_description
1 polymer ?
#
loop_
_entity_poly.entity_id
_entity_poly.type
_entity_poly.pdbx_seq_one_letter_code
_entity_poly.pdbx_strand_id
1 'polypeptide(L)'
;MVFFDVETTAPSSSSPERLLEFGAIVVCPRKLVEVGSYHTLIRPADLSAVSKRFSTGAPDVDVASAPAFQDVAGDIFAVLHRRVWAGHNIQRFDCHRIREAFAAIGRPAPEPVAVVDSLNVLAQDFGRRAGDLKMATLASYFGIGKQRHRSLDDARMNLEVLKHCATVLLLESSLPPGLLGGVGASAFTRSRRNSMIHAPQAPAPPATPGLKLRKTPASSTSPSSQEKMCTSKRSSSGAGTSCKRDSVGRTKEAALGRRPVTATATTTTTATPCSSFHMILRHSRAILR
;
A
#
# COMPACT_ATOMS: atom_id res chain seq x y z
N MET A 1 -11.28 5.85 -2.94
CA MET A 1 -10.41 5.66 -1.76
C MET A 1 -8.98 5.50 -2.24
N VAL A 2 -7.98 5.59 -1.37
CA VAL A 2 -6.58 5.37 -1.71
C VAL A 2 -6.02 4.25 -0.84
N PHE A 3 -5.40 3.26 -1.47
CA PHE A 3 -4.52 2.33 -0.77
C PHE A 3 -3.10 2.84 -0.90
N PHE A 4 -2.35 2.90 0.19
CA PHE A 4 -0.95 3.28 0.12
C PHE A 4 -0.11 2.51 1.12
N ASP A 5 1.18 2.49 0.82
CA ASP A 5 2.24 1.90 1.62
C ASP A 5 3.48 2.83 1.52
N VAL A 6 4.37 2.78 2.51
CA VAL A 6 5.64 3.50 2.51
C VAL A 6 6.80 2.62 2.92
N GLU A 7 7.94 2.80 2.26
CA GLU A 7 9.21 2.24 2.72
C GLU A 7 10.02 3.32 3.43
N THR A 8 10.74 2.93 4.48
CA THR A 8 11.56 3.83 5.29
C THR A 8 13.00 3.38 5.39
N THR A 9 13.88 4.28 5.82
CA THR A 9 15.23 3.93 6.28
C THR A 9 15.13 2.96 7.45
N ALA A 10 16.17 2.16 7.66
CA ALA A 10 16.19 1.24 8.79
C ALA A 10 16.01 1.99 10.13
N PRO A 11 15.34 1.38 11.12
CA PRO A 11 15.28 1.94 12.46
C PRO A 11 16.69 2.13 13.01
N SER A 12 17.00 3.32 13.50
CA SER A 12 18.27 3.65 14.14
C SER A 12 18.01 4.19 15.55
N SER A 13 18.90 3.89 16.49
CA SER A 13 18.87 4.48 17.84
C SER A 13 19.27 5.95 17.83
N SER A 14 20.02 6.39 16.82
CA SER A 14 20.58 7.74 16.71
C SER A 14 19.82 8.65 15.76
N SER A 15 18.99 8.10 14.87
CA SER A 15 18.23 8.88 13.90
C SER A 15 16.81 8.35 13.71
N PRO A 16 15.80 9.24 13.69
CA PRO A 16 14.44 8.86 13.36
C PRO A 16 14.34 8.36 11.92
N GLU A 17 13.46 7.38 11.69
CA GLU A 17 13.22 6.84 10.35
C GLU A 17 12.75 7.94 9.37
N ARG A 18 13.12 7.76 8.10
CA ARG A 18 12.81 8.68 7.00
C ARG A 18 12.16 7.93 5.85
N LEU A 19 11.19 8.56 5.20
CA LEU A 19 10.57 8.03 3.99
C LEU A 19 11.62 7.86 2.88
N LEU A 20 11.59 6.69 2.22
CA LEU A 20 12.40 6.36 1.04
C LEU A 20 11.55 6.12 -0.20
N GLU A 21 10.30 5.69 -0.01
CA GLU A 21 9.37 5.41 -1.08
C GLU A 21 7.96 5.70 -0.62
N PHE A 22 7.15 6.20 -1.55
CA PHE A 22 5.71 6.31 -1.39
C PHE A 22 5.05 5.64 -2.58
N GLY A 23 4.13 4.72 -2.33
CA GLY A 23 3.35 4.05 -3.35
C GLY A 23 1.87 4.08 -3.00
N ALA A 24 1.04 4.49 -3.95
CA ALA A 24 -0.39 4.59 -3.76
C ALA A 24 -1.18 4.19 -5.00
N ILE A 25 -2.31 3.53 -4.79
CA ILE A 25 -3.32 3.27 -5.81
C ILE A 25 -4.64 3.92 -5.44
N VAL A 26 -5.25 4.61 -6.38
CA VAL A 26 -6.58 5.16 -6.25
C VAL A 26 -7.57 4.10 -6.70
N VAL A 27 -8.50 3.74 -5.81
CA VAL A 27 -9.44 2.64 -6.03
C VAL A 27 -10.87 3.18 -6.08
N CYS A 28 -11.62 2.72 -7.07
CA CYS A 28 -13.06 2.94 -7.15
C CYS A 28 -13.75 2.12 -6.05
N PRO A 29 -14.37 2.73 -5.03
CA PRO A 29 -14.90 1.99 -3.87
C PRO A 29 -16.06 1.05 -4.22
N ARG A 30 -16.78 1.30 -5.33
CA ARG A 30 -17.91 0.46 -5.77
C ARG A 30 -17.48 -0.73 -6.63
N LYS A 31 -16.32 -0.65 -7.27
CA LYS A 31 -15.84 -1.66 -8.23
C LYS A 31 -14.58 -2.38 -7.74
N LEU A 32 -13.91 -1.84 -6.72
CA LEU A 32 -12.63 -2.33 -6.18
C LEU A 32 -11.56 -2.50 -7.27
N VAL A 33 -11.60 -1.63 -8.28
CA VAL A 33 -10.61 -1.56 -9.35
C VAL A 33 -9.72 -0.35 -9.15
N GLU A 34 -8.43 -0.54 -9.42
CA GLU A 34 -7.46 0.54 -9.55
C GLU A 34 -7.88 1.45 -10.72
N VAL A 35 -8.01 2.74 -10.46
CA VAL A 35 -8.35 3.77 -11.45
C VAL A 35 -7.21 4.77 -11.64
N GLY A 36 -6.10 4.59 -10.93
CA GLY A 36 -4.90 5.38 -11.04
C GLY A 36 -3.90 4.96 -9.97
N SER A 37 -2.64 5.33 -10.18
CA SER A 37 -1.54 5.07 -9.26
C SER A 37 -0.60 6.25 -9.19
N TYR A 38 0.07 6.41 -8.06
CA TYR A 38 1.18 7.34 -7.89
C TYR A 38 2.30 6.63 -7.14
N HIS A 39 3.53 6.86 -7.59
CA HIS A 39 4.72 6.26 -7.02
C HIS A 39 5.87 7.24 -7.14
N THR A 40 6.67 7.33 -6.08
CA THR A 40 7.92 8.10 -6.11
C THR A 40 8.92 7.52 -5.12
N LEU A 41 10.20 7.51 -5.51
CA LEU A 41 11.30 7.43 -4.57
C LEU A 41 11.49 8.79 -3.89
N ILE A 42 12.05 8.77 -2.69
CA ILE A 42 12.32 9.95 -1.88
C ILE A 42 13.76 9.84 -1.37
N ARG A 43 14.58 10.84 -1.69
CA ARG A 43 15.97 10.88 -1.25
C ARG A 43 16.04 11.29 0.22
N PRO A 44 16.64 10.47 1.11
CA PRO A 44 16.88 10.84 2.49
C PRO A 44 18.02 11.86 2.59
N ALA A 45 18.08 12.59 3.70
CA ALA A 45 19.19 13.50 3.97
C ALA A 45 20.52 12.73 4.19
N ASP A 46 20.44 11.55 4.79
CA ASP A 46 21.57 10.65 5.01
C ASP A 46 21.38 9.36 4.18
N LEU A 47 22.17 9.23 3.12
CA LEU A 47 22.15 8.06 2.24
C LEU A 47 22.71 6.80 2.94
N SER A 48 23.53 6.95 3.99
CA SER A 48 24.10 5.80 4.70
C SER A 48 23.05 5.04 5.51
N ALA A 49 21.92 5.69 5.84
CA ALA A 49 20.78 5.08 6.52
C ALA A 49 19.90 4.21 5.60
N VAL A 50 20.13 4.25 4.28
CA VAL A 50 19.40 3.40 3.31
C VAL A 50 19.86 1.96 3.48
N SER A 51 18.93 1.08 3.83
CA SER A 51 19.27 -0.32 4.05
C SER A 51 19.66 -1.00 2.73
N LYS A 52 20.66 -1.90 2.78
CA LYS A 52 21.02 -2.71 1.61
C LYS A 52 19.82 -3.51 1.09
N ARG A 53 18.90 -3.94 1.95
CA ARG A 53 17.68 -4.67 1.54
C ARG A 53 16.84 -3.86 0.56
N PHE A 54 16.67 -2.56 0.82
CA PHE A 54 15.95 -1.65 -0.07
C PHE A 54 16.61 -1.55 -1.45
N SER A 55 17.95 -1.49 -1.51
CA SER A 55 18.71 -1.36 -2.76
C SER A 55 18.94 -2.68 -3.51
N THR A 56 19.02 -3.83 -2.81
CA THR A 56 19.34 -5.13 -3.44
C THR A 56 18.15 -5.82 -4.10
N GLY A 57 16.92 -5.34 -3.86
CA GLY A 57 15.69 -5.97 -4.34
C GLY A 57 15.28 -5.62 -5.78
N ALA A 58 15.85 -4.55 -6.36
CA ALA A 58 15.54 -4.11 -7.70
C ALA A 58 16.76 -3.41 -8.34
N PRO A 59 17.18 -3.81 -9.55
CA PRO A 59 18.37 -3.25 -10.22
C PRO A 59 18.23 -1.78 -10.61
N ASP A 60 17.09 -1.14 -10.35
CA ASP A 60 16.69 0.16 -10.90
C ASP A 60 16.29 1.19 -9.81
N VAL A 61 16.73 0.97 -8.56
CA VAL A 61 16.40 1.86 -7.43
C VAL A 61 17.58 2.77 -7.14
N ASP A 62 17.60 3.92 -7.82
CA ASP A 62 18.55 5.01 -7.54
C ASP A 62 17.95 6.04 -6.58
N VAL A 63 18.08 5.79 -5.28
CA VAL A 63 17.64 6.71 -4.22
C VAL A 63 18.48 7.99 -4.20
N ALA A 64 19.71 7.95 -4.68
CA ALA A 64 20.63 9.08 -4.61
C ALA A 64 20.25 10.18 -5.61
N SER A 65 19.67 9.82 -6.75
CA SER A 65 19.12 10.77 -7.74
C SER A 65 17.63 11.12 -7.53
N ALA A 66 16.96 10.45 -6.58
CA ALA A 66 15.55 10.71 -6.28
C ALA A 66 15.32 12.15 -5.77
N PRO A 67 14.10 12.71 -5.97
CA PRO A 67 13.74 14.02 -5.46
C PRO A 67 13.74 14.05 -3.92
N ALA A 68 13.91 15.24 -3.33
CA ALA A 68 13.70 15.39 -1.89
C ALA A 68 12.20 15.38 -1.58
N PHE A 69 11.84 15.07 -0.33
CA PHE A 69 10.42 15.00 0.06
C PHE A 69 9.66 16.30 -0.23
N GLN A 70 10.29 17.46 -0.03
CA GLN A 70 9.68 18.76 -0.29
C GLN A 70 9.21 18.92 -1.74
N ASP A 71 9.91 18.30 -2.70
CA ASP A 71 9.64 18.42 -4.13
C ASP A 71 8.40 17.60 -4.54
N VAL A 72 8.17 16.48 -3.85
CA VAL A 72 7.03 15.55 -4.11
C VAL A 72 5.87 15.72 -3.14
N ALA A 73 6.04 16.49 -2.07
CA ALA A 73 5.03 16.67 -1.03
C ALA A 73 3.71 17.26 -1.56
N GLY A 74 3.75 18.06 -2.63
CA GLY A 74 2.55 18.58 -3.31
C GLY A 74 1.70 17.47 -3.92
N ASP A 75 2.33 16.57 -4.66
CA ASP A 75 1.66 15.45 -5.33
C ASP A 75 1.12 14.43 -4.33
N ILE A 76 1.94 14.06 -3.33
CA ILE A 76 1.53 13.17 -2.24
C ILE A 76 0.31 13.75 -1.50
N PHE A 77 0.32 15.06 -1.23
CA PHE A 77 -0.82 15.73 -0.61
C PHE A 77 -2.08 15.62 -1.49
N ALA A 78 -1.97 15.88 -2.79
CA ALA A 78 -3.10 15.80 -3.72
C ALA A 78 -3.68 14.37 -3.85
N VAL A 79 -2.83 13.36 -3.76
CA VAL A 79 -3.23 11.95 -3.76
C VAL A 79 -3.97 11.59 -2.47
N LEU A 80 -3.51 12.06 -1.31
CA LEU A 80 -4.02 11.61 -0.01
C LEU A 80 -5.15 12.47 0.57
N HIS A 81 -5.11 13.79 0.39
CA HIS A 81 -5.96 14.72 1.13
C HIS A 81 -7.46 14.51 0.84
N ARG A 82 -8.27 14.49 1.91
CA ARG A 82 -9.72 14.28 1.88
C ARG A 82 -10.16 13.01 1.14
N ARG A 83 -9.34 11.96 1.21
CA ARG A 83 -9.72 10.60 0.77
C ARG A 83 -9.81 9.65 1.96
N VAL A 84 -10.51 8.53 1.76
CA VAL A 84 -10.38 7.39 2.67
C VAL A 84 -9.03 6.74 2.42
N TRP A 85 -8.24 6.62 3.48
CA TRP A 85 -6.94 5.96 3.48
C TRP A 85 -7.12 4.49 3.82
N ALA A 86 -6.46 3.62 3.08
CA ALA A 86 -6.45 2.19 3.33
C ALA A 86 -5.02 1.65 3.20
N GLY A 87 -4.68 0.67 4.03
CA GLY A 87 -3.34 0.12 4.10
C GLY A 87 -3.27 -0.99 5.13
N HIS A 88 -2.09 -1.55 5.37
CA HIS A 88 -1.91 -2.67 6.29
C HIS A 88 -1.01 -2.27 7.43
N ASN A 89 -1.53 -2.30 8.66
CA ASN A 89 -0.89 -1.65 9.81
C ASN A 89 -0.69 -0.13 9.62
N ILE A 90 -1.50 0.46 8.73
CA ILE A 90 -1.34 1.84 8.26
C ILE A 90 -1.52 2.86 9.37
N GLN A 91 -2.38 2.57 10.36
CA GLN A 91 -2.64 3.49 11.46
C GLN A 91 -1.42 3.65 12.36
N ARG A 92 -0.64 2.58 12.54
CA ARG A 92 0.51 2.55 13.45
C ARG A 92 1.82 2.90 12.75
N PHE A 93 1.88 2.81 11.42
CA PHE A 93 3.10 3.02 10.67
C PHE A 93 2.96 4.15 9.65
N ASP A 94 2.38 3.90 8.49
CA ASP A 94 2.45 4.80 7.33
C ASP A 94 1.83 6.17 7.61
N CYS A 95 0.69 6.19 8.32
CA CYS A 95 0.03 7.45 8.69
C CYS A 95 0.93 8.35 9.55
N HIS A 96 1.76 7.75 10.42
CA HIS A 96 2.71 8.50 11.23
C HIS A 96 3.87 9.01 10.37
N ARG A 97 4.41 8.16 9.49
CA ARG A 97 5.52 8.53 8.59
C ARG A 97 5.17 9.68 7.65
N ILE A 98 3.96 9.68 7.10
CA ILE A 98 3.48 10.79 6.27
C ILE A 98 3.42 12.08 7.10
N ARG A 99 2.80 12.05 8.29
CA ARG A 99 2.71 13.26 9.14
C ARG A 99 4.08 13.78 9.56
N GLU A 100 5.00 12.91 9.94
CA GLU A 100 6.38 13.26 10.28
C GLU A 100 7.10 13.94 9.12
N ALA A 101 6.96 13.42 7.90
CA ALA A 101 7.60 13.99 6.72
C ALA A 101 7.05 15.38 6.36
N PHE A 102 5.74 15.59 6.45
CA PHE A 102 5.13 16.91 6.24
C PHE A 102 5.54 17.91 7.34
N ALA A 103 5.57 17.47 8.60
CA ALA A 103 6.04 18.29 9.71
C ALA A 103 7.51 18.72 9.56
N ALA A 104 8.37 17.82 9.07
CA ALA A 104 9.79 18.09 8.87
C ALA A 104 10.06 19.20 7.83
N ILE A 105 9.15 19.42 6.88
CA ILE A 105 9.24 20.51 5.90
C ILE A 105 8.36 21.71 6.25
N GLY A 106 7.81 21.76 7.47
CA GLY A 106 6.97 22.86 7.95
C GLY A 106 5.64 23.00 7.21
N ARG A 107 5.10 21.93 6.64
CA ARG A 107 3.83 21.93 5.91
C ARG A 107 2.75 21.13 6.65
N PRO A 108 1.46 21.52 6.55
CA PRO A 108 0.38 20.70 7.10
C PRO A 108 0.28 19.37 6.36
N ALA A 109 0.11 18.28 7.11
CA ALA A 109 -0.08 16.95 6.54
C ALA A 109 -1.46 16.82 5.87
N PRO A 110 -1.62 15.92 4.88
CA PRO A 110 -2.93 15.60 4.34
C PRO A 110 -3.81 14.93 5.40
N GLU A 111 -5.11 15.23 5.39
CA GLU A 111 -6.07 14.67 6.35
C GLU A 111 -7.00 13.66 5.66
N PRO A 112 -7.16 12.44 6.20
CA PRO A 112 -8.11 11.47 5.69
C PRO A 112 -9.55 11.83 6.04
N VAL A 113 -10.49 11.38 5.21
CA VAL A 113 -11.92 11.34 5.59
C VAL A 113 -12.19 10.19 6.56
N ALA A 114 -11.51 9.07 6.36
CA ALA A 114 -11.53 7.89 7.23
C ALA A 114 -10.27 7.05 6.98
N VAL A 115 -9.93 6.17 7.93
CA VAL A 115 -8.81 5.24 7.81
C VAL A 115 -9.30 3.81 7.94
N VAL A 116 -8.93 2.97 6.99
CA VAL A 116 -9.20 1.52 6.97
C VAL A 116 -7.86 0.80 7.14
N ASP A 117 -7.60 0.32 8.34
CA ASP A 117 -6.44 -0.52 8.61
C ASP A 117 -6.81 -1.99 8.38
N SER A 118 -6.35 -2.56 7.27
CA SER A 118 -6.62 -3.94 6.91
C SER A 118 -6.13 -4.93 7.98
N LEU A 119 -5.05 -4.65 8.71
CA LEU A 119 -4.61 -5.54 9.77
C LEU A 119 -5.64 -5.62 10.90
N ASN A 120 -6.21 -4.47 11.29
CA ASN A 120 -7.23 -4.43 12.34
C ASN A 120 -8.53 -5.09 11.88
N VAL A 121 -8.97 -4.83 10.65
CA VAL A 121 -10.16 -5.47 10.06
C VAL A 121 -9.99 -6.99 10.01
N LEU A 122 -8.85 -7.47 9.51
CA LEU A 122 -8.58 -8.90 9.37
C LEU A 122 -8.36 -9.58 10.72
N ALA A 123 -7.73 -8.92 11.68
CA ALA A 123 -7.57 -9.47 13.03
C ALA A 123 -8.92 -9.71 13.73
N GLN A 124 -9.90 -8.83 13.50
CA GLN A 124 -11.23 -8.94 14.09
C GLN A 124 -12.06 -10.06 13.43
N ASP A 125 -12.13 -10.09 12.10
CA ASP A 125 -13.09 -10.95 11.38
C ASP A 125 -12.43 -12.19 10.77
N PHE A 126 -11.22 -12.07 10.23
CA PHE A 126 -10.52 -13.17 9.55
C PHE A 126 -9.72 -14.05 10.51
N GLY A 127 -9.19 -13.49 11.61
CA GLY A 127 -8.47 -14.23 12.64
C GLY A 127 -7.21 -14.94 12.13
N ARG A 128 -6.69 -15.91 12.88
CA ARG A 128 -5.40 -16.58 12.61
C ARG A 128 -5.44 -17.68 11.54
N ARG A 129 -6.43 -17.63 10.64
CA ARG A 129 -6.66 -18.66 9.60
C ARG A 129 -5.51 -18.75 8.61
N ALA A 130 -4.90 -17.59 8.33
CA ALA A 130 -3.70 -17.43 7.53
C ALA A 130 -2.48 -17.09 8.39
N GLY A 131 -2.37 -17.62 9.61
CA GLY A 131 -1.18 -17.47 10.46
C GLY A 131 -1.11 -16.14 11.21
N ASP A 132 -0.04 -15.37 10.99
CA ASP A 132 0.30 -14.16 11.76
C ASP A 132 -0.30 -12.86 11.19
N LEU A 133 -1.11 -12.98 10.14
CA LEU A 133 -1.79 -11.87 9.45
C LEU A 133 -0.86 -10.83 8.83
N LYS A 134 0.45 -11.11 8.71
CA LYS A 134 1.34 -10.24 7.92
C LYS A 134 0.99 -10.33 6.45
N MET A 135 1.23 -9.23 5.72
CA MET A 135 0.98 -9.14 4.29
C MET A 135 1.58 -10.32 3.50
N ALA A 136 2.87 -10.63 3.69
CA ALA A 136 3.52 -11.78 3.05
C ALA A 136 2.84 -13.13 3.36
N THR A 137 2.41 -13.34 4.60
CA THR A 137 1.74 -14.59 5.02
C THR A 137 0.37 -14.71 4.38
N LEU A 138 -0.41 -13.63 4.36
CA LEU A 138 -1.72 -13.56 3.70
C LEU A 138 -1.61 -13.77 2.18
N ALA A 139 -0.65 -13.09 1.53
CA ALA A 139 -0.41 -13.24 0.10
C ALA A 139 -0.01 -14.67 -0.26
N SER A 140 0.84 -15.31 0.55
CA SER A 140 1.20 -16.72 0.38
C SER A 140 0.01 -17.65 0.60
N TYR A 141 -0.85 -17.36 1.59
CA TYR A 141 -2.02 -18.18 1.90
C TYR A 141 -3.01 -18.24 0.73
N PHE A 142 -3.21 -17.12 0.04
CA PHE A 142 -4.11 -17.03 -1.13
C PHE A 142 -3.43 -17.31 -2.47
N GLY A 143 -2.12 -17.57 -2.50
CA GLY A 143 -1.38 -17.79 -3.74
C GLY A 143 -1.24 -16.54 -4.62
N ILE A 144 -1.31 -15.34 -4.04
CA ILE A 144 -1.21 -14.05 -4.74
C ILE A 144 0.22 -13.78 -5.22
N GLY A 145 1.22 -14.26 -4.47
CA GLY A 145 2.63 -14.11 -4.80
C GLY A 145 3.48 -13.71 -3.60
N LYS A 146 4.76 -13.43 -3.85
CA LYS A 146 5.72 -13.00 -2.83
C LYS A 146 5.68 -11.49 -2.66
N GLN A 147 5.59 -11.00 -1.42
CA GLN A 147 5.73 -9.57 -1.11
C GLN A 147 7.09 -9.06 -1.57
N ARG A 148 7.10 -7.93 -2.29
CA ARG A 148 8.31 -7.40 -2.91
C ARG A 148 8.99 -6.33 -2.06
N HIS A 149 8.31 -5.82 -1.02
CA HIS A 149 8.80 -4.70 -0.20
C HIS A 149 9.06 -3.48 -1.08
N ARG A 150 8.07 -3.19 -1.91
CA ARG A 150 8.01 -2.04 -2.83
C ARG A 150 6.65 -1.41 -2.64
N SER A 151 6.60 -0.15 -2.25
CA SER A 151 5.35 0.45 -1.76
C SER A 151 4.18 0.35 -2.73
N LEU A 152 4.40 0.55 -4.03
CA LEU A 152 3.30 0.47 -5.01
C LEU A 152 2.78 -0.98 -5.18
N ASP A 153 3.70 -1.95 -5.22
CA ASP A 153 3.35 -3.37 -5.35
C ASP A 153 2.64 -3.86 -4.09
N ASP A 154 3.07 -3.42 -2.91
CA ASP A 154 2.49 -3.80 -1.63
C ASP A 154 1.11 -3.14 -1.40
N ALA A 155 0.90 -1.91 -1.88
CA ALA A 155 -0.43 -1.28 -1.92
C ALA A 155 -1.42 -2.05 -2.80
N ARG A 156 -0.98 -2.58 -3.94
CA ARG A 156 -1.79 -3.46 -4.81
C ARG A 156 -2.05 -4.81 -4.16
N MET A 157 -1.03 -5.42 -3.57
CA MET A 157 -1.14 -6.68 -2.85
C MET A 157 -2.16 -6.58 -1.72
N ASN A 158 -2.18 -5.46 -0.99
CA ASN A 158 -3.14 -5.20 0.06
C ASN A 158 -4.59 -5.24 -0.45
N LEU A 159 -4.87 -4.55 -1.55
CA LEU A 159 -6.21 -4.56 -2.17
C LEU A 159 -6.63 -5.99 -2.53
N GLU A 160 -5.75 -6.78 -3.14
CA GLU A 160 -6.05 -8.17 -3.50
C GLU A 160 -6.26 -9.07 -2.28
N VAL A 161 -5.39 -8.97 -1.26
CA VAL A 161 -5.56 -9.69 0.01
C VAL A 161 -6.91 -9.38 0.65
N LEU A 162 -7.32 -8.11 0.72
CA LEU A 162 -8.63 -7.73 1.26
C LEU A 162 -9.79 -8.29 0.43
N LYS A 163 -9.70 -8.30 -0.90
CA LYS A 163 -10.73 -8.91 -1.75
C LYS A 163 -10.90 -10.40 -1.45
N HIS A 164 -9.79 -11.13 -1.33
CA HIS A 164 -9.81 -12.55 -0.99
C HIS A 164 -10.40 -12.80 0.39
N CYS A 165 -9.90 -12.11 1.43
CA CYS A 165 -10.43 -12.23 2.78
C CYS A 165 -11.93 -11.90 2.86
N ALA A 166 -12.37 -10.80 2.24
CA ALA A 166 -13.77 -10.41 2.23
C ALA A 166 -14.65 -11.44 1.52
N THR A 167 -14.18 -12.03 0.41
CA THR A 167 -14.90 -13.08 -0.32
C THR A 167 -15.05 -14.34 0.53
N VAL A 168 -13.98 -14.75 1.21
CA VAL A 168 -14.01 -15.91 2.12
C VAL A 168 -14.99 -15.69 3.27
N LEU A 169 -14.92 -14.54 3.93
CA LEU A 169 -15.84 -14.19 5.03
C LEU A 169 -17.31 -14.13 4.56
N LEU A 170 -17.56 -13.58 3.37
CA LEU A 170 -18.89 -13.53 2.78
C LEU A 170 -19.44 -14.94 2.53
N LEU A 171 -18.65 -15.81 1.90
CA LEU A 171 -19.06 -17.18 1.60
C LEU A 171 -19.32 -17.97 2.89
N GLU A 172 -18.44 -17.86 3.88
CA GLU A 172 -18.63 -18.50 5.19
C GLU A 172 -19.89 -18.07 5.91
N SER A 173 -20.19 -16.77 5.88
CA SER A 173 -21.43 -16.27 6.49
C SER A 173 -22.70 -16.81 5.82
N SER A 174 -22.57 -17.39 4.61
CA SER A 174 -23.67 -17.97 3.85
C SER A 174 -23.80 -19.50 4.02
N LEU A 175 -22.84 -20.15 4.70
CA LEU A 175 -22.84 -21.60 4.90
C LEU A 175 -23.48 -21.98 6.25
N PRO A 176 -24.07 -23.19 6.35
CA PRO A 176 -24.54 -23.71 7.63
C PRO A 176 -23.40 -23.75 8.67
N PRO A 177 -23.69 -23.40 9.95
CA PRO A 177 -22.70 -23.47 11.01
C PRO A 177 -22.06 -24.88 11.11
N GLY A 178 -20.74 -24.94 11.29
CA GLY A 178 -20.00 -26.19 11.47
C GLY A 178 -19.49 -26.85 10.19
N LEU A 179 -19.95 -26.45 9.00
CA LEU A 179 -19.53 -27.08 7.74
C LEU A 179 -18.02 -26.92 7.46
N LEU A 180 -17.45 -25.78 7.83
CA LEU A 180 -16.02 -25.49 7.66
C LEU A 180 -15.21 -25.62 8.96
N GLY A 181 -15.88 -25.93 10.08
CA GLY A 181 -15.28 -25.99 11.43
C GLY A 181 -14.21 -27.06 11.62
N GLY A 182 -14.07 -28.00 10.67
CA GLY A 182 -13.05 -29.06 10.68
C GLY A 182 -11.84 -28.82 9.77
N VAL A 183 -11.86 -27.80 8.89
CA VAL A 183 -10.76 -27.54 7.94
C VAL A 183 -9.79 -26.50 8.52
N GLY A 184 -9.40 -26.69 9.78
CA GLY A 184 -8.44 -25.84 10.48
C GLY A 184 -7.00 -26.24 10.13
N ALA A 185 -6.26 -25.34 9.48
CA ALA A 185 -4.80 -25.22 9.44
C ALA A 185 -3.92 -26.40 8.92
N SER A 186 -4.43 -27.63 8.79
CA SER A 186 -3.63 -28.81 8.47
C SER A 186 -3.59 -29.16 6.98
N ALA A 187 -4.59 -28.74 6.19
CA ALA A 187 -4.76 -29.22 4.82
C ALA A 187 -3.76 -28.64 3.79
N PHE A 188 -3.11 -27.51 4.07
CA PHE A 188 -2.29 -26.80 3.07
C PHE A 188 -0.79 -26.66 3.38
N THR A 189 -0.29 -27.14 4.53
CA THR A 189 1.15 -27.04 4.88
C THR A 189 1.97 -28.30 4.61
N ARG A 190 1.37 -29.37 4.10
CA ARG A 190 2.11 -30.59 3.73
C ARG A 190 2.65 -30.53 2.29
N SER A 191 3.51 -29.54 2.02
CA SER A 191 4.41 -29.64 0.87
C SER A 191 5.55 -30.60 1.20
N ARG A 192 5.69 -31.60 0.32
CA ARG A 192 6.57 -32.76 0.37
C ARG A 192 8.02 -32.40 0.76
N ARG A 193 8.49 -32.85 1.94
CA ARG A 193 9.89 -33.29 2.06
C ARG A 193 9.97 -34.66 1.40
N ASN A 194 10.37 -34.70 0.14
CA ASN A 194 10.76 -35.96 -0.45
C ASN A 194 12.15 -36.31 0.09
N SER A 195 12.20 -37.45 0.77
CA SER A 195 13.38 -38.21 1.14
C SER A 195 14.40 -38.23 -0.01
N MET A 196 15.66 -37.97 0.33
CA MET A 196 16.81 -38.38 -0.45
C MET A 196 16.69 -39.87 -0.75
N ILE A 197 16.46 -40.19 -2.02
CA ILE A 197 16.77 -41.50 -2.59
C ILE A 197 17.81 -41.21 -3.68
N HIS A 198 18.95 -41.88 -3.54
CA HIS A 198 20.09 -41.84 -4.45
C HIS A 198 19.67 -41.88 -5.93
N ALA A 199 20.10 -40.89 -6.70
CA ALA A 199 20.14 -40.98 -8.15
C ALA A 199 21.39 -41.76 -8.57
N PRO A 200 21.28 -42.86 -9.34
CA PRO A 200 22.43 -43.43 -10.02
C PRO A 200 22.82 -42.52 -11.20
N GLN A 201 24.10 -42.19 -11.28
CA GLN A 201 24.70 -41.43 -12.38
C GLN A 201 24.53 -42.18 -13.71
N ALA A 202 24.10 -41.47 -14.75
CA ALA A 202 24.16 -41.93 -16.13
C ALA A 202 25.35 -41.24 -16.85
N PRO A 203 26.04 -41.96 -17.76
CA PRO A 203 27.38 -41.59 -18.24
C PRO A 203 27.38 -40.53 -19.35
N ALA A 204 28.54 -39.90 -19.52
CA ALA A 204 28.82 -38.81 -20.47
C ALA A 204 28.57 -39.18 -21.95
N PRO A 205 28.23 -38.21 -22.81
CA PRO A 205 28.06 -38.45 -24.25
C PRO A 205 29.42 -38.54 -24.98
N PRO A 206 29.53 -39.38 -26.03
CA PRO A 206 30.76 -39.51 -26.82
C PRO A 206 30.93 -38.36 -27.81
N ALA A 207 32.19 -38.01 -28.06
CA ALA A 207 32.64 -37.01 -29.02
C ALA A 207 32.76 -37.59 -30.44
N THR A 208 32.38 -36.82 -31.47
CA THR A 208 32.93 -36.93 -32.86
C THR A 208 32.57 -35.68 -33.70
N PRO A 209 33.17 -35.45 -34.89
CA PRO A 209 34.19 -34.45 -35.11
C PRO A 209 33.73 -33.26 -35.98
N GLY A 210 34.55 -32.20 -35.99
CA GLY A 210 34.21 -30.90 -36.55
C GLY A 210 34.20 -30.78 -38.08
N LEU A 211 33.52 -29.74 -38.53
CA LEU A 211 33.73 -29.09 -39.83
C LEU A 211 34.05 -27.62 -39.60
N LYS A 212 35.21 -27.21 -40.13
CA LYS A 212 35.76 -25.86 -40.12
C LYS A 212 34.99 -24.99 -41.12
N LEU A 213 34.68 -23.74 -40.76
CA LEU A 213 34.74 -22.64 -41.72
C LEU A 213 35.21 -21.34 -41.08
N ARG A 214 35.93 -20.56 -41.89
CA ARG A 214 36.93 -19.53 -41.58
C ARG A 214 36.38 -18.20 -41.03
N LYS A 215 37.35 -17.49 -40.42
CA LYS A 215 37.43 -16.13 -39.87
C LYS A 215 37.09 -14.94 -40.82
N THR A 216 36.27 -14.01 -40.29
CA THR A 216 36.43 -12.52 -40.11
C THR A 216 36.69 -11.58 -41.33
N PRO A 217 36.64 -10.22 -41.23
CA PRO A 217 36.26 -9.29 -40.12
C PRO A 217 35.38 -8.04 -40.48
N ALA A 218 34.99 -7.31 -39.43
CA ALA A 218 34.88 -5.84 -39.23
C ALA A 218 34.10 -4.88 -40.17
N SER A 219 33.28 -4.00 -39.54
CA SER A 219 33.26 -2.52 -39.65
C SER A 219 31.90 -2.00 -39.09
N SER A 220 31.84 -1.21 -38.02
CA SER A 220 31.88 0.26 -38.01
C SER A 220 31.13 0.91 -39.17
N THR A 221 30.09 1.72 -38.92
CA THR A 221 30.12 3.20 -38.95
C THR A 221 28.71 3.75 -38.69
N SER A 222 28.62 4.78 -37.88
CA SER A 222 27.53 5.76 -37.81
C SER A 222 27.39 6.53 -39.14
N PRO A 223 26.31 7.30 -39.33
CA PRO A 223 26.56 8.74 -39.41
C PRO A 223 25.53 9.61 -38.68
N SER A 224 26.05 10.74 -38.23
CA SER A 224 25.39 11.96 -37.79
C SER A 224 24.71 12.72 -38.93
N SER A 225 23.59 13.38 -38.63
CA SER A 225 23.12 14.64 -39.26
C SER A 225 22.12 15.25 -38.25
N GLN A 226 22.51 16.21 -37.41
CA GLN A 226 22.41 17.65 -37.66
C GLN A 226 21.32 18.05 -38.66
N GLU A 227 20.23 18.65 -38.18
CA GLU A 227 19.75 19.95 -38.66
C GLU A 227 18.69 20.59 -37.74
N LYS A 228 18.94 21.87 -37.45
CA LYS A 228 17.99 23.00 -37.35
C LYS A 228 16.99 23.08 -36.19
N MET A 229 17.53 23.66 -35.12
CA MET A 229 16.99 24.82 -34.39
C MET A 229 16.03 25.70 -35.22
N CYS A 230 14.77 25.80 -34.76
CA CYS A 230 13.89 26.91 -35.10
C CYS A 230 13.52 27.64 -33.81
N THR A 231 13.99 28.88 -33.71
CA THR A 231 13.67 29.82 -32.64
C THR A 231 12.39 30.57 -33.04
N SER A 232 11.45 30.71 -32.11
CA SER A 232 10.47 31.79 -32.16
C SER A 232 10.28 32.35 -30.76
N LYS A 233 10.87 33.52 -30.55
CA LYS A 233 10.48 34.50 -29.54
C LYS A 233 9.28 35.28 -30.06
N ARG A 234 8.26 35.47 -29.22
CA ARG A 234 7.46 36.69 -29.02
C ARG A 234 6.50 36.39 -27.86
N SER A 235 6.69 36.93 -26.66
CA SER A 235 6.47 38.31 -26.18
C SER A 235 5.01 38.64 -25.88
N SER A 236 4.86 39.50 -24.86
CA SER A 236 3.68 40.22 -24.33
C SER A 236 2.82 39.43 -23.35
N SER A 237 2.82 39.70 -22.03
CA SER A 237 2.52 40.93 -21.27
C SER A 237 1.05 41.34 -21.33
N GLY A 238 0.37 41.38 -20.17
CA GLY A 238 -0.85 42.16 -19.99
C GLY A 238 -1.80 41.67 -18.90
N ALA A 239 -1.92 42.49 -17.84
CA ALA A 239 -3.05 42.65 -16.89
C ALA A 239 -3.46 41.43 -16.02
N GLY A 240 -3.54 41.49 -14.69
CA GLY A 240 -3.74 42.61 -13.77
C GLY A 240 -5.21 42.76 -13.41
N THR A 241 -5.68 42.13 -12.33
CA THR A 241 -6.75 42.70 -11.47
C THR A 241 -6.70 42.10 -10.06
N SER A 242 -6.64 43.00 -9.09
CA SER A 242 -6.73 42.80 -7.64
C SER A 242 -8.18 43.01 -7.20
N CYS A 243 -8.64 42.30 -6.15
CA CYS A 243 -9.65 42.80 -5.21
C CYS A 243 -9.49 42.15 -3.82
N LYS A 244 -9.74 42.97 -2.80
CA LYS A 244 -9.40 42.87 -1.37
C LYS A 244 -10.69 42.74 -0.52
N ARG A 245 -10.53 42.28 0.74
CA ARG A 245 -11.36 42.52 1.97
C ARG A 245 -12.67 41.74 2.15
N ASP A 246 -13.21 41.40 3.34
CA ASP A 246 -12.96 41.60 4.80
C ASP A 246 -13.65 40.42 5.56
N SER A 247 -13.26 39.91 6.74
CA SER A 247 -13.16 40.39 8.14
C SER A 247 -14.47 40.42 8.98
N VAL A 248 -14.47 39.61 10.06
CA VAL A 248 -15.20 39.72 11.36
C VAL A 248 -16.63 39.12 11.49
N GLY A 249 -16.87 38.39 12.60
CA GLY A 249 -18.24 38.19 13.13
C GLY A 249 -18.49 37.01 14.06
N ARG A 250 -17.91 37.00 15.27
CA ARG A 250 -18.16 36.02 16.35
C ARG A 250 -19.50 36.27 17.05
N THR A 251 -20.19 35.21 17.51
CA THR A 251 -20.97 35.23 18.78
C THR A 251 -20.98 33.85 19.47
N LYS A 252 -20.94 33.91 20.81
CA LYS A 252 -21.03 32.82 21.80
C LYS A 252 -22.44 32.77 22.39
N GLU A 253 -22.77 31.67 23.08
CA GLU A 253 -23.61 31.51 24.31
C GLU A 253 -24.41 30.19 24.23
N ALA A 254 -24.82 29.49 25.29
CA ALA A 254 -24.48 29.44 26.72
C ALA A 254 -25.13 28.15 27.28
N ALA A 255 -24.70 27.75 28.46
CA ALA A 255 -25.07 26.52 29.16
C ALA A 255 -26.42 26.58 29.89
N LEU A 256 -27.07 25.42 30.03
CA LEU A 256 -28.00 25.00 31.10
C LEU A 256 -28.01 23.46 31.10
N GLY A 257 -27.86 22.66 32.16
CA GLY A 257 -27.97 22.90 33.59
C GLY A 257 -29.17 22.15 34.18
N ARG A 258 -29.04 20.88 34.59
CA ARG A 258 -29.51 20.28 35.88
C ARG A 258 -29.57 18.74 35.92
N ARG A 259 -29.49 18.25 37.16
CA ARG A 259 -29.15 16.90 37.68
C ARG A 259 -30.40 15.97 37.80
N PRO A 260 -30.32 14.83 38.52
CA PRO A 260 -30.35 13.47 37.98
C PRO A 260 -31.72 12.78 38.14
N VAL A 261 -31.98 11.74 37.34
CA VAL A 261 -33.14 10.86 37.53
C VAL A 261 -32.67 9.45 37.86
N THR A 262 -33.27 8.92 38.91
CA THR A 262 -33.11 7.60 39.54
C THR A 262 -33.18 6.46 38.52
N ALA A 263 -32.19 5.55 38.53
CA ALA A 263 -32.17 4.38 37.67
C ALA A 263 -32.79 3.16 38.37
N THR A 264 -33.94 2.74 37.87
CA THR A 264 -34.60 1.46 38.17
C THR A 264 -33.88 0.34 37.43
N ALA A 265 -33.55 -0.74 38.13
CA ALA A 265 -32.91 -1.93 37.56
C ALA A 265 -33.75 -2.53 36.42
N THR A 266 -33.18 -2.59 35.21
CA THR A 266 -33.73 -3.33 34.08
C THR A 266 -32.69 -4.35 33.63
N THR A 267 -33.12 -5.60 33.57
CA THR A 267 -32.36 -6.79 33.20
C THR A 267 -31.89 -6.68 31.75
N THR A 268 -30.59 -6.48 31.54
CA THR A 268 -29.99 -6.46 30.19
C THR A 268 -29.62 -7.88 29.79
N THR A 269 -30.42 -8.47 28.89
CA THR A 269 -30.00 -9.62 28.09
C THR A 269 -28.77 -9.23 27.28
N THR A 270 -27.68 -9.98 27.44
CA THR A 270 -26.41 -9.77 26.74
C THR A 270 -26.59 -10.00 25.25
N ALA A 271 -26.74 -8.91 24.49
CA ALA A 271 -26.60 -8.94 23.04
C ALA A 271 -25.14 -9.29 22.70
N THR A 272 -24.93 -10.41 22.01
CA THR A 272 -23.65 -10.76 21.41
C THR A 272 -23.21 -9.65 20.45
N PRO A 273 -21.93 -9.23 20.47
CA PRO A 273 -21.45 -8.18 19.58
C PRO A 273 -21.57 -8.65 18.13
N CYS A 274 -22.37 -7.92 17.35
CA CYS A 274 -22.51 -8.14 15.92
C CYS A 274 -21.18 -7.74 15.26
N SER A 275 -20.50 -8.68 14.59
CA SER A 275 -19.26 -8.40 13.85
C SER A 275 -19.47 -7.24 12.87
N SER A 276 -18.46 -6.37 12.76
CA SER A 276 -18.43 -5.21 11.88
C SER A 276 -18.80 -5.56 10.43
N PHE A 277 -18.48 -6.78 9.98
CA PHE A 277 -18.82 -7.29 8.66
C PHE A 277 -20.34 -7.42 8.43
N HIS A 278 -21.08 -7.76 9.49
CA HIS A 278 -22.53 -7.89 9.46
C HIS A 278 -23.23 -6.52 9.33
N MET A 279 -22.60 -5.44 9.81
CA MET A 279 -23.09 -4.07 9.61
C MET A 279 -22.86 -3.56 8.19
N ILE A 280 -21.71 -3.86 7.57
CA ILE A 280 -21.40 -3.48 6.18
C ILE A 280 -22.42 -4.11 5.21
N LEU A 281 -22.85 -5.35 5.48
CA LEU A 281 -23.83 -6.07 4.65
C LEU A 281 -25.29 -5.68 4.90
N ARG A 282 -25.65 -5.13 6.08
CA ARG A 282 -27.02 -4.61 6.28
C ARG A 282 -27.31 -3.38 5.43
N HIS A 283 -26.30 -2.52 5.20
CA HIS A 283 -26.48 -1.35 4.34
C HIS A 283 -26.60 -1.70 2.85
N SER A 284 -26.02 -2.80 2.37
CA SER A 284 -26.18 -3.19 0.95
C SER A 284 -27.58 -3.75 0.64
N ARG A 285 -28.22 -4.45 1.59
CA ARG A 285 -29.61 -4.92 1.44
C ARG A 285 -30.65 -3.79 1.46
N ALA A 286 -30.34 -2.64 2.06
CA ALA A 286 -31.22 -1.47 2.07
C ALA A 286 -31.19 -0.67 0.75
N ILE A 287 -30.23 -0.94 -0.15
CA ILE A 287 -30.07 -0.25 -1.44
C ILE A 287 -30.75 -1.03 -2.58
N LEU A 288 -31.17 -2.27 -2.33
CA LEU A 288 -31.86 -3.14 -3.30
C LEU A 288 -33.37 -3.30 -3.01
N ARG A 289 -33.98 -2.34 -2.31
CA ARG A 289 -35.42 -2.24 -2.13
C ARG A 289 -35.92 -0.87 -2.54
#